data_AF-A0A1I4XBN7-F1
#
_entry.id   AF-A0A1I4XBN7-F1
#
_cell.length_a   1.000
_cell.length_b   1.000
_cell.length_c   1.000
_cell.angle_alpha   90.00
_cell.angle_beta   90.00
_cell.angle_gamma   90.00
#
_symmetry.space_group_name_H-M   'P 1'
#
loop_
_entity.id
_entity.type
_entity.pdbx_description
1 polymer ?
#
loop_
_entity_poly.entity_id
_entity_poly.type
_entity_poly.pdbx_seq_one_letter_code
_entity_poly.pdbx_strand_id
1 'polypeptide(L)'
;MPWTIKTFPLAVNLSSINRLPWVEPLVNPFFSGFTYELTRIVSLDVRVYTRPWRQYPTCPGSEHLQRKRPKYLDLMRIKQPLPAVVSLLHRVSGALLFFPGIPLLLCSLDIVLNSPEGHVQLQSLLDNPLLKVVLTLSLWFFLHHFCAGIRFLALDLHYGSSLQQARTTSKIVFAAGVILTLLISASMW
;
A
#
# COMPACT_ATOMS: atom_id res chain seq x y z
N MET A 1 -40.74 -7.06 -3.53
CA MET A 1 -39.97 -7.20 -2.27
C MET A 1 -38.73 -6.32 -2.37
N PRO A 2 -38.67 -5.16 -1.69
CA PRO A 2 -37.50 -4.30 -1.71
C PRO A 2 -36.56 -4.66 -0.55
N TRP A 3 -35.26 -4.73 -0.82
CA TRP A 3 -34.22 -4.88 0.19
C TRP A 3 -33.95 -3.54 0.85
N THR A 4 -34.50 -3.32 2.04
CA THR A 4 -34.26 -2.14 2.87
C THR A 4 -32.86 -2.26 3.49
N ILE A 5 -31.91 -1.45 3.02
CA ILE A 5 -30.63 -1.27 3.72
C ILE A 5 -30.92 -0.46 4.97
N LYS A 6 -30.93 -1.10 6.15
CA LYS A 6 -30.90 -0.40 7.43
C LYS A 6 -29.58 0.36 7.50
N THR A 7 -29.62 1.68 7.40
CA THR A 7 -28.51 2.54 7.80
C THR A 7 -28.27 2.34 9.29
N PHE A 8 -27.11 1.82 9.67
CA PHE A 8 -26.63 1.81 11.06
C PHE A 8 -26.51 3.27 11.54
N PRO A 9 -27.16 3.68 12.63
CA PRO A 9 -26.95 4.99 13.20
C PRO A 9 -25.68 4.95 14.05
N LEU A 10 -24.51 5.13 13.42
CA LEU A 10 -23.27 5.44 14.15
C LEU A 10 -23.16 6.95 14.31
N ALA A 11 -24.13 7.55 15.00
CA ALA A 11 -23.91 8.81 15.69
C ALA A 11 -23.18 8.48 16.99
N VAL A 12 -21.88 8.19 16.91
CA VAL A 12 -21.05 8.11 18.11
C VAL A 12 -20.95 9.53 18.66
N ASN A 13 -21.58 9.75 19.81
CA ASN A 13 -21.53 11.01 20.51
C ASN A 13 -20.10 11.23 21.04
N LEU A 14 -19.31 12.03 20.33
CA LEU A 14 -17.90 12.32 20.66
C LEU A 14 -17.71 12.90 22.07
N SER A 15 -18.76 13.45 22.69
CA SER A 15 -18.70 13.92 24.09
C SER A 15 -18.62 12.78 25.13
N SER A 16 -18.90 11.52 24.75
CA SER A 16 -18.76 10.37 25.65
C SER A 16 -17.34 9.78 25.68
N ILE A 17 -16.52 10.05 24.65
CA ILE A 17 -15.16 9.51 24.52
C ILE A 17 -14.19 10.25 25.46
N ASN A 18 -14.39 11.54 25.68
CA ASN A 18 -13.59 12.37 26.59
C ASN A 18 -13.82 12.08 28.09
N ARG A 19 -14.61 11.06 28.44
CA ARG A 19 -14.83 10.61 29.83
C ARG A 19 -14.17 9.26 30.15
N LEU A 20 -13.34 8.74 29.26
CA LEU A 20 -12.62 7.48 29.50
C LEU A 20 -11.36 7.76 30.35
N PRO A 21 -11.24 7.16 31.55
CA PRO A 21 -10.22 7.51 32.55
C PRO A 21 -8.78 7.10 32.19
N TRP A 22 -8.55 6.53 31.01
CA TRP A 22 -7.24 6.03 30.56
C TRP A 22 -6.62 6.86 29.43
N VAL A 23 -7.21 8.02 29.08
CA VAL A 23 -6.73 8.92 28.02
C VAL A 23 -5.72 9.96 28.55
N GLU A 24 -5.51 10.02 29.87
CA GLU A 24 -4.92 11.18 30.57
C GLU A 24 -3.56 10.97 31.26
N PRO A 25 -2.64 10.11 30.77
CA PRO A 25 -1.25 10.49 31.00
C PRO A 25 -0.34 10.11 29.84
N LEU A 26 -0.05 11.06 28.97
CA LEU A 26 1.26 11.24 28.30
C LEU A 26 1.28 12.53 27.45
N VAL A 27 0.68 13.63 27.93
CA VAL A 27 0.75 14.92 27.24
C VAL A 27 1.71 15.85 27.98
N ASN A 28 2.97 15.82 27.56
CA ASN A 28 3.97 16.83 27.93
C ASN A 28 3.48 18.24 27.53
N PRO A 29 3.83 19.29 28.30
CA PRO A 29 3.45 20.69 27.98
C PRO A 29 4.10 21.25 26.70
N PHE A 30 4.87 20.45 25.96
CA PHE A 30 5.51 20.83 24.70
C PHE A 30 4.58 20.71 23.46
N PHE A 31 3.48 19.95 23.55
CA PHE A 31 2.63 19.60 22.39
C PHE A 31 1.28 20.34 22.29
N SER A 32 0.96 21.23 23.23
CA SER A 32 -0.32 21.96 23.22
C SER A 32 -0.46 22.96 22.07
N GLY A 33 0.67 23.41 21.51
CA GLY A 33 0.69 24.33 20.38
C GLY A 33 0.45 23.69 19.01
N PHE A 34 0.64 22.38 18.88
CA PHE A 34 0.57 21.69 17.58
C PHE A 34 -0.85 21.16 17.29
N THR A 35 -1.61 20.85 18.34
CA THR A 35 -2.95 20.28 18.23
C THR A 35 -4.01 21.31 17.85
N TYR A 36 -3.86 22.59 18.21
CA TYR A 36 -4.86 23.62 17.90
C TYR A 36 -4.90 24.00 16.41
N GLU A 37 -3.75 24.10 15.73
CA GLU A 37 -3.69 24.39 14.28
C GLU A 37 -4.18 23.21 13.43
N LEU A 38 -3.81 21.98 13.80
CA LEU A 38 -4.31 20.78 13.10
C LEU A 38 -5.83 20.66 13.20
N THR A 39 -6.43 20.97 14.35
CA THR A 39 -7.90 20.93 14.52
C THR A 39 -8.60 21.99 13.65
N ARG A 40 -8.00 23.17 13.47
CA ARG A 40 -8.55 24.26 12.66
C ARG A 40 -8.44 23.96 11.15
N ILE A 41 -7.31 23.41 10.70
CA ILE A 41 -7.09 23.02 9.30
C ILE A 41 -8.03 21.87 8.90
N VAL A 42 -8.17 20.84 9.75
CA VAL A 42 -9.11 19.73 9.51
C VAL A 42 -10.57 20.21 9.48
N SER A 43 -10.94 21.20 10.30
CA SER A 43 -12.31 21.73 10.35
C SER A 43 -12.69 22.59 9.13
N LEU A 44 -11.73 23.31 8.53
CA LEU A 44 -11.96 24.10 7.31
C LEU A 44 -12.14 23.21 6.07
N ASP A 45 -11.36 22.13 5.96
CA ASP A 45 -11.45 21.20 4.82
C ASP A 45 -12.75 20.40 4.82
N VAL A 46 -13.23 19.97 5.99
CA VAL A 46 -14.54 19.29 6.13
C VAL A 46 -15.69 20.19 5.65
N ARG A 47 -15.59 21.51 5.81
CA ARG A 47 -16.64 22.46 5.37
C ARG A 47 -16.69 22.63 3.85
N VAL A 48 -15.57 22.42 3.16
CA VAL A 48 -15.51 22.42 1.69
C VAL A 48 -16.14 21.15 1.13
N TYR A 49 -15.88 20.00 1.77
CA TYR A 49 -16.42 18.70 1.33
C TYR A 49 -17.91 18.49 1.64
N THR A 50 -18.45 19.20 2.63
CA THR A 50 -19.85 19.11 3.04
C THR A 50 -20.76 20.07 2.29
N ARG A 51 -20.25 20.83 1.31
CA ARG A 51 -21.12 21.64 0.45
C ARG A 51 -22.10 20.71 -0.27
N PRO A 52 -23.41 20.86 -0.08
CA PRO A 52 -24.37 20.07 -0.82
C PRO A 52 -24.18 20.36 -2.31
N TRP A 53 -23.92 19.31 -3.09
CA TRP A 53 -23.87 19.40 -4.55
C TRP A 53 -25.11 20.16 -5.01
N ARG A 54 -24.93 21.24 -5.77
CA ARG A 54 -26.04 22.02 -6.32
C ARG A 54 -26.93 21.04 -7.09
N GLN A 55 -28.10 20.74 -6.54
CA GLN A 55 -29.07 19.88 -7.19
C GLN A 55 -29.55 20.62 -8.43
N TYR A 56 -29.16 20.12 -9.59
CA TYR A 56 -29.68 20.63 -10.86
C TYR A 56 -31.17 20.27 -10.92
N PRO A 57 -32.06 21.19 -11.31
CA PRO A 57 -33.47 20.88 -11.49
C PRO A 57 -33.57 19.71 -12.47
N THR A 58 -34.08 18.58 -12.00
CA THR A 58 -34.36 17.41 -12.81
C THR A 58 -35.44 17.77 -13.82
N CYS A 59 -35.19 17.54 -15.11
CA CYS A 59 -36.16 17.87 -16.14
C CYS A 59 -37.48 17.08 -15.90
N PRO A 60 -38.66 17.74 -15.97
CA PRO A 60 -39.93 17.04 -15.82
C PRO A 60 -40.07 16.00 -16.95
N GLY A 61 -40.25 14.73 -16.59
CA GLY A 61 -40.33 13.62 -17.54
C GLY A 61 -39.11 12.69 -17.58
N SER A 62 -38.06 12.92 -16.77
CA SER A 62 -36.97 11.95 -16.63
C SER A 62 -37.32 10.84 -15.64
N GLU A 63 -38.15 9.89 -16.07
CA GLU A 63 -38.24 8.59 -15.38
C GLU A 63 -36.83 7.98 -15.36
N HIS A 64 -36.27 7.76 -14.17
CA HIS A 64 -34.88 7.33 -13.98
C HIS A 64 -34.65 5.89 -14.44
N LEU A 65 -34.60 5.65 -15.75
CA LEU A 65 -33.87 4.53 -16.31
C LEU A 65 -32.40 4.72 -15.89
N GLN A 66 -31.96 3.98 -14.88
CA GLN A 66 -30.54 3.84 -14.47
C GLN A 66 -29.75 3.26 -15.65
N ARG A 67 -29.53 4.04 -16.72
CA ARG A 67 -28.69 3.65 -17.85
C ARG A 67 -27.26 3.58 -17.31
N LYS A 68 -26.81 2.35 -17.03
CA LYS A 68 -25.44 2.05 -16.67
C LYS A 68 -24.55 2.55 -17.80
N ARG A 69 -23.89 3.69 -17.60
CA ARG A 69 -23.01 4.29 -18.60
C ARG A 69 -21.93 3.26 -18.97
N PRO A 70 -21.66 3.05 -20.27
CA PRO A 70 -20.60 2.14 -20.68
C PRO A 70 -19.26 2.66 -20.15
N LYS A 71 -18.48 1.80 -19.52
CA LYS A 71 -17.13 2.10 -19.02
C LYS A 71 -16.13 1.47 -19.98
N TYR A 72 -15.26 2.28 -20.58
CA TYR A 72 -14.16 1.78 -21.39
C TYR A 72 -12.98 1.44 -20.47
N LEU A 73 -13.03 0.26 -19.86
CA LEU A 73 -11.99 -0.28 -18.99
C LEU A 73 -11.54 -1.64 -19.50
N ASP A 74 -10.91 -1.62 -20.67
CA ASP A 74 -10.21 -2.80 -21.20
C ASP A 74 -8.71 -2.60 -20.99
N LEU A 75 -8.20 -3.19 -19.90
CA LEU A 75 -6.79 -3.06 -19.50
C LEU A 75 -5.84 -3.71 -20.49
N MET A 76 -6.29 -4.74 -21.23
CA MET A 76 -5.47 -5.41 -22.25
C MET A 76 -5.34 -4.54 -23.51
N ARG A 77 -6.34 -3.69 -23.77
CA ARG A 77 -6.32 -2.74 -24.90
C ARG A 77 -5.58 -1.44 -24.59
N ILE A 78 -5.50 -1.03 -23.33
CA ILE A 78 -4.81 0.21 -22.93
C ILE A 78 -3.31 -0.05 -22.74
N LYS A 79 -2.47 0.60 -23.55
CA LYS A 79 -1.00 0.51 -23.45
C LYS A 79 -0.50 1.18 -22.16
N GLN A 80 -0.03 0.37 -21.20
CA GLN A 80 0.55 0.85 -19.96
C GLN A 80 2.02 1.27 -20.16
N PRO A 81 2.42 2.50 -19.78
CA PRO A 81 3.82 2.89 -19.84
C PRO A 81 4.62 2.20 -18.72
N LEU A 82 5.94 2.05 -18.91
CA LEU A 82 6.82 1.37 -17.95
C LEU A 82 6.70 1.88 -16.49
N PRO A 83 6.58 3.20 -16.21
CA PRO A 83 6.36 3.68 -14.84
C PRO A 83 5.09 3.11 -14.19
N ALA A 84 4.02 2.88 -14.97
CA ALA A 84 2.79 2.28 -14.46
C ALA A 84 3.00 0.80 -14.09
N VAL A 85 3.75 0.06 -14.92
CA VAL A 85 4.12 -1.34 -14.62
C VAL A 85 4.96 -1.42 -13.34
N VAL A 86 5.97 -0.57 -13.18
CA VAL A 86 6.79 -0.52 -11.96
C VAL A 86 5.95 -0.19 -10.72
N SER A 87 4.96 0.71 -10.84
CA SER A 87 4.04 0.99 -9.74
C SER A 87 3.16 -0.22 -9.37
N LEU A 88 2.65 -0.95 -10.36
CA LEU A 88 1.90 -2.18 -10.12
C LEU A 88 2.77 -3.25 -9.46
N LEU A 89 3.98 -3.48 -9.97
CA LEU A 89 4.93 -4.44 -9.42
C LEU A 89 5.31 -4.09 -7.97
N HIS A 90 5.52 -2.81 -7.64
CA HIS A 90 5.77 -2.38 -6.26
C HIS A 90 4.61 -2.69 -5.31
N ARG A 91 3.35 -2.51 -5.77
CA ARG A 91 2.17 -2.84 -4.97
C ARG A 91 2.03 -4.35 -4.77
N VAL A 92 2.17 -5.12 -5.84
CA VAL A 92 2.10 -6.59 -5.80
C VAL A 92 3.21 -7.16 -4.94
N SER A 93 4.45 -6.68 -5.10
CA SER A 93 5.57 -7.13 -4.28
C SER A 93 5.37 -6.80 -2.81
N GLY A 94 4.85 -5.61 -2.49
CA GLY A 94 4.52 -5.24 -1.11
C GLY A 94 3.49 -6.17 -0.48
N ALA A 95 2.42 -6.51 -1.22
CA ALA A 95 1.42 -7.47 -0.76
C ALA A 95 2.01 -8.87 -0.56
N LEU A 96 2.84 -9.37 -1.49
CA LEU A 96 3.47 -10.69 -1.37
C LEU A 96 4.51 -10.75 -0.24
N LEU A 97 5.23 -9.67 0.02
CA LEU A 97 6.15 -9.61 1.15
C LEU A 97 5.40 -9.52 2.48
N PHE A 98 4.28 -8.80 2.53
CA PHE A 98 3.52 -8.61 3.76
C PHE A 98 2.70 -9.85 4.15
N PHE A 99 1.90 -10.39 3.22
CA PHE A 99 0.95 -11.45 3.54
C PHE A 99 1.63 -12.82 3.76
N PRO A 100 2.30 -13.42 2.77
CA PRO A 100 3.05 -14.66 3.01
C PRO A 100 4.51 -14.43 3.44
N GLY A 101 5.18 -13.35 3.00
CA GLY A 101 6.61 -13.15 3.26
C GLY A 101 6.98 -13.00 4.74
N ILE A 102 6.33 -12.08 5.46
CA ILE A 102 6.60 -11.84 6.89
C ILE A 102 6.34 -13.10 7.73
N PRO A 103 5.19 -13.80 7.63
CA PRO A 103 4.97 -15.03 8.38
C PRO A 103 6.01 -16.12 8.09
N LEU A 104 6.36 -16.33 6.80
CA LEU A 104 7.38 -17.31 6.43
C LEU A 104 8.76 -16.97 7.00
N LEU A 105 9.15 -15.69 6.96
CA LEU A 105 10.41 -15.22 7.55
C LEU A 105 10.42 -15.41 9.07
N LEU A 106 9.35 -15.03 9.76
CA LEU A 106 9.26 -15.17 11.21
C LEU A 106 9.23 -16.64 11.66
N CYS A 107 8.50 -17.51 10.96
CA CYS A 107 8.52 -18.95 11.25
C CYS A 107 9.90 -19.56 11.00
N SER A 108 10.58 -19.18 9.91
CA SER A 108 11.93 -19.67 9.61
C SER A 108 12.93 -19.20 10.66
N LEU A 109 12.82 -17.95 11.09
CA LEU A 109 13.66 -17.37 12.14
C LEU A 109 13.43 -18.08 13.49
N ASP A 110 12.18 -18.35 13.86
CA ASP A 110 11.83 -19.07 15.08
C ASP A 110 12.45 -20.48 15.09
N ILE A 111 12.36 -21.23 13.99
CA ILE A 111 12.98 -22.57 13.86
C ILE A 111 14.49 -22.51 14.09
N VAL A 112 15.18 -21.53 13.49
CA VAL A 112 16.64 -21.40 13.59
C VAL A 112 17.09 -20.97 14.98
N LEU A 113 16.31 -20.12 15.67
CA LEU A 113 16.67 -19.62 17.00
C LEU A 113 16.37 -20.62 18.12
N ASN A 114 15.37 -21.49 17.94
CA ASN A 114 14.94 -22.41 18.99
C ASN A 114 15.87 -23.63 19.16
N SER A 115 16.56 -24.10 18.11
CA SER A 115 17.42 -25.28 18.21
C SER A 115 18.48 -25.39 17.10
N PRO A 116 19.66 -25.98 17.39
CA PRO A 116 20.64 -26.36 16.37
C PRO A 116 20.07 -27.35 15.33
N GLU A 117 19.20 -28.27 15.76
CA GLU A 117 18.55 -29.25 14.89
C GLU A 117 17.61 -28.55 13.88
N GLY A 118 16.89 -27.52 14.33
CA GLY A 118 16.05 -26.68 13.47
C GLY A 118 16.84 -25.96 12.38
N HIS A 119 18.06 -25.49 12.68
CA HIS A 119 18.95 -24.91 11.68
C HIS A 119 19.33 -25.93 10.59
N VAL A 120 19.75 -27.14 10.98
CA VAL A 120 20.08 -28.22 10.02
C VAL A 120 18.86 -28.62 9.19
N GLN A 121 17.69 -28.71 9.81
CA GLN A 121 16.44 -29.01 9.12
C GLN A 121 16.10 -27.94 8.08
N LEU A 122 16.17 -26.65 8.42
CA LEU A 122 15.90 -25.57 7.48
C LEU A 122 16.92 -25.55 6.34
N GLN A 123 18.20 -25.80 6.62
CA GLN A 123 19.23 -25.90 5.60
C GLN A 123 18.92 -27.01 4.60
N SER A 124 18.52 -28.20 5.08
CA SER A 124 18.14 -29.32 4.21
C SER A 124 16.92 -29.03 3.33
N LEU A 125 15.96 -28.22 3.81
CA LEU A 125 14.83 -27.75 3.01
C LEU A 125 15.31 -26.77 1.93
N LEU A 126 16.16 -25.81 2.29
CA LEU A 126 16.69 -24.82 1.37
C LEU A 126 17.66 -25.39 0.33
N ASP A 127 18.18 -26.61 0.53
CA ASP A 127 18.95 -27.31 -0.49
C ASP A 127 18.08 -27.79 -1.67
N ASN A 128 16.76 -27.85 -1.52
CA ASN A 128 15.86 -28.18 -2.61
C ASN A 128 15.84 -27.07 -3.68
N PRO A 129 16.16 -27.37 -4.96
CA PRO A 129 16.23 -26.35 -6.01
C PRO A 129 14.92 -25.60 -6.23
N LEU A 130 13.76 -26.24 -6.01
CA LEU A 130 12.46 -25.56 -6.12
C LEU A 130 12.30 -24.47 -5.04
N LEU A 131 12.73 -24.76 -3.81
CA LEU A 131 12.71 -23.79 -2.72
C LEU A 131 13.74 -22.67 -2.94
N LYS A 132 14.91 -22.97 -3.50
CA LYS A 132 15.88 -21.94 -3.93
C LYS A 132 15.30 -20.99 -4.98
N VAL A 133 14.52 -21.49 -5.94
CA VAL A 133 13.81 -20.65 -6.92
C VAL A 133 12.78 -19.74 -6.23
N VAL A 134 11.97 -20.30 -5.34
CA VAL A 134 10.97 -19.52 -4.58
C VAL A 134 11.65 -18.45 -3.71
N LEU A 135 12.77 -18.79 -3.08
CA LEU A 135 13.55 -17.84 -2.28
C LEU A 135 14.21 -16.77 -3.15
N THR A 136 14.73 -17.12 -4.33
CA THR A 136 15.28 -16.17 -5.31
C THR A 136 14.20 -15.21 -5.82
N LEU A 137 12.99 -15.71 -6.07
CA LEU A 137 11.84 -14.88 -6.47
C LEU A 137 11.39 -13.95 -5.33
N SER A 138 11.36 -14.47 -4.10
CA SER A 138 11.04 -13.67 -2.90
C SER A 138 12.07 -12.56 -2.68
N LEU A 139 13.34 -12.86 -2.89
CA LEU A 139 14.44 -11.89 -2.89
C LEU A 139 14.23 -10.82 -3.97
N TRP A 140 13.87 -11.20 -5.19
CA TRP A 140 13.55 -10.25 -6.26
C TRP A 140 12.40 -9.32 -5.88
N PHE A 141 11.32 -9.85 -5.30
CA PHE A 141 10.20 -9.03 -4.82
C PHE A 141 10.65 -8.02 -3.76
N PHE A 142 11.48 -8.45 -2.80
CA PHE A 142 12.05 -7.57 -1.78
C PHE A 142 12.89 -6.44 -2.40
N LEU A 143 13.86 -6.77 -3.25
CA LEU A 143 14.75 -5.80 -3.87
C LEU A 143 14.01 -4.85 -4.80
N HIS A 144 13.08 -5.36 -5.60
CA HIS A 144 12.22 -4.53 -6.45
C HIS A 144 11.36 -3.59 -5.59
N HIS A 145 10.73 -4.09 -4.53
CA HIS A 145 9.91 -3.28 -3.62
C HIS A 145 10.74 -2.15 -2.98
N PHE A 146 11.92 -2.47 -2.48
CA PHE A 146 12.84 -1.54 -1.83
C PHE A 146 13.34 -0.46 -2.80
N CYS A 147 13.89 -0.84 -3.96
CA CYS A 147 14.39 0.11 -4.95
C CYS A 147 13.27 0.99 -5.52
N ALA A 148 12.08 0.42 -5.77
CA ALA A 148 10.91 1.20 -6.21
C ALA A 148 10.41 2.12 -5.10
N GLY A 149 10.44 1.68 -3.84
CA GLY A 149 10.10 2.49 -2.67
C GLY A 149 10.99 3.73 -2.55
N ILE A 150 12.31 3.57 -2.67
CA ILE A 150 13.27 4.70 -2.69
C ILE A 150 12.90 5.68 -3.80
N ARG A 151 12.57 5.18 -5.00
CA ARG A 151 12.15 6.03 -6.11
C ARG A 151 10.85 6.78 -5.81
N PHE A 152 9.86 6.14 -5.18
CA PHE A 152 8.61 6.82 -4.81
C PHE A 152 8.85 7.90 -3.76
N LEU A 153 9.68 7.64 -2.75
CA LEU A 153 10.10 8.65 -1.79
C LEU A 153 10.82 9.83 -2.48
N ALA A 154 11.68 9.56 -3.47
CA ALA A 154 12.33 10.61 -4.25
C ALA A 154 11.32 11.44 -5.06
N LEU A 155 10.29 10.81 -5.63
CA LEU A 155 9.19 11.50 -6.33
C LEU A 155 8.37 12.36 -5.36
N ASP A 156 8.13 11.90 -4.14
CA ASP A 156 7.42 12.68 -3.10
C ASP A 156 8.23 13.92 -2.69
N LEU A 157 9.56 13.83 -2.71
CA LEU A 157 10.49 14.96 -2.57
C LEU A 157 10.65 15.79 -3.86
N HIS A 158 9.82 15.55 -4.88
CA HIS A 158 9.79 16.25 -6.16
C HIS A 158 11.02 16.03 -7.05
N TYR A 159 11.85 15.03 -6.76
CA TYR A 159 12.95 14.62 -7.63
C TYR A 159 12.46 13.68 -8.75
N GLY A 160 12.79 13.99 -10.01
CA GLY A 160 12.53 13.10 -11.14
C GLY A 160 11.08 13.09 -11.65
N SER A 161 10.33 14.17 -11.41
CA SER A 161 8.92 14.32 -11.76
C SER A 161 8.65 14.56 -13.25
N SER A 162 9.65 14.92 -14.05
CA SER A 162 9.48 15.06 -15.50
C SER A 162 9.21 13.71 -16.17
N LEU A 163 8.49 13.70 -17.29
CA LEU A 163 8.09 12.47 -17.99
C LEU A 163 9.31 11.65 -18.46
N GLN A 164 10.36 12.31 -18.94
CA GLN A 164 11.59 11.63 -19.35
C GLN A 164 12.31 11.01 -18.15
N GLN A 165 12.46 11.76 -17.05
CA GLN A 165 13.07 11.24 -15.82
C GLN A 165 12.26 10.10 -15.22
N ALA A 166 10.93 10.19 -15.20
CA ALA A 166 10.06 9.12 -14.72
C ALA A 166 10.26 7.83 -15.53
N ARG A 167 10.41 7.92 -16.86
CA ARG A 167 10.69 6.75 -17.71
C ARG A 167 12.09 6.18 -17.46
N THR A 168 13.11 7.03 -17.37
CA THR A 168 14.50 6.60 -17.14
C THR A 168 14.66 5.96 -15.76
N THR A 169 14.16 6.61 -14.71
CA THR A 169 14.21 6.08 -13.34
C THR A 169 13.44 4.76 -13.20
N SER A 170 12.34 4.57 -13.93
CA SER A 170 11.64 3.27 -13.98
C SER A 170 12.53 2.15 -14.54
N LYS A 171 13.28 2.43 -15.62
CA LYS A 171 14.21 1.47 -16.22
C LYS A 171 15.34 1.14 -15.25
N ILE A 172 15.90 2.16 -14.60
CA ILE A 172 16.98 2.00 -13.62
C ILE A 172 16.52 1.13 -12.45
N VAL A 173 15.36 1.40 -11.85
CA VAL A 173 14.82 0.58 -10.74
C VAL A 173 14.64 -0.88 -11.16
N PHE A 174 14.08 -1.12 -12.34
CA PHE A 174 13.87 -2.48 -12.82
C PHE A 174 15.21 -3.21 -13.06
N ALA A 175 16.15 -2.56 -13.73
CA ALA A 175 17.48 -3.11 -13.99
C ALA A 175 18.26 -3.36 -12.69
N ALA A 176 18.26 -2.40 -11.76
CA ALA A 176 18.91 -2.55 -10.46
C ALA A 176 18.34 -3.73 -9.67
N GLY A 177 17.01 -3.89 -9.65
CA GLY A 177 16.36 -5.03 -8.99
C GLY A 177 16.80 -6.38 -9.58
N VAL A 178 16.87 -6.50 -10.91
CA VAL A 178 17.35 -7.73 -11.57
C VAL A 178 18.83 -7.98 -11.29
N ILE A 179 19.70 -6.98 -11.49
CA ILE A 179 21.15 -7.13 -11.29
C ILE A 179 21.44 -7.53 -9.84
N LEU A 180 20.86 -6.84 -8.86
CA LEU A 180 21.09 -7.12 -7.45
C LEU A 180 20.57 -8.50 -7.05
N THR A 181 19.43 -8.93 -7.62
CA THR A 181 18.92 -10.28 -7.41
C THR A 181 19.92 -11.32 -7.92
N LEU A 182 20.44 -11.16 -9.15
CA LEU A 182 21.38 -12.11 -9.74
C LEU A 182 22.67 -12.20 -8.92
N LEU A 183 23.21 -11.05 -8.47
CA LEU A 183 24.42 -11.00 -7.66
C LEU A 183 24.26 -11.71 -6.32
N ILE A 184 23.14 -11.51 -5.63
CA ILE A 184 22.88 -12.15 -4.33
C ILE A 184 22.47 -13.62 -4.52
N SER A 185 21.65 -13.94 -5.52
CA SER A 185 21.25 -15.32 -5.76
C SER A 185 22.43 -16.20 -6.16
N ALA A 186 23.45 -15.64 -6.83
CA ALA A 186 24.65 -16.40 -7.20
C ALA A 186 25.40 -16.99 -6.00
N SER A 187 25.26 -16.45 -4.78
CA SER A 187 25.85 -17.07 -3.57
C SER A 187 24.95 -18.12 -2.91
N MET A 188 23.67 -18.18 -3.30
CA MET A 188 22.67 -19.12 -2.76
C MET A 188 22.59 -20.42 -3.55
N TRP A 189 22.98 -20.34 -4.82
CA TRP A 189 23.00 -21.45 -5.77
C TRP A 189 24.35 -22.14 -5.75
#